data_AF-A0A958VDN6-F1
#
_entry.id   AF-A0A958VDN6-F1
#
_cell.length_a   1.000
_cell.length_b   1.000
_cell.length_c   1.000
_cell.angle_alpha   90.00
_cell.angle_beta   90.00
_cell.angle_gamma   90.00
#
_symmetry.space_group_name_H-M   'P 1'
#
loop_
_entity.id
_entity.type
_entity.pdbx_description
1 polymer ?
#
loop_
_entity_poly.entity_id
_entity_poly.type
_entity_poly.pdbx_seq_one_letter_code
_entity_poly.pdbx_strand_id
1 'polypeptide(L)'
;IVMWHKFVYKLAGEYHEINSTMVSIGEDDTHTAMSRTVGLPAAICGKMILNGVIDLKGVQRPIKEAIYTPVLNELEEYGIKFTEKKLKEPVLYNEGVV
;
A
#
# COMPACT_ATOMS: atom_id res chain seq x y z
N ILE A 1 0.06 10.35 8.81
CA ILE A 1 0.94 9.78 7.75
C ILE A 1 0.26 9.97 6.42
N VAL A 2 1.02 10.44 5.42
CA VAL A 2 0.58 10.50 4.02
C VAL A 2 1.55 9.66 3.21
N MET A 3 1.01 8.72 2.42
CA MET A 3 1.78 7.96 1.44
C MET A 3 1.20 8.21 0.07
N TRP A 4 2.07 8.41 -0.91
CA TRP A 4 1.69 8.67 -2.28
C TRP A 4 2.60 7.89 -3.22
N HIS A 5 2.00 7.05 -4.04
CA HIS A 5 2.67 6.41 -5.16
C HIS A 5 2.12 6.96 -6.46
N LYS A 6 3.02 7.24 -7.40
CA LYS A 6 2.70 7.64 -8.76
C LYS A 6 3.29 6.63 -9.72
N PHE A 7 2.42 6.06 -10.54
CA PHE A 7 2.79 5.11 -11.58
C PHE A 7 2.48 5.73 -12.93
N VAL A 8 3.52 6.02 -13.70
CA VAL A 8 3.39 6.37 -15.11
C VAL A 8 3.83 5.16 -15.92
N TYR A 9 2.97 4.69 -16.82
CA TYR A 9 3.23 3.50 -17.60
C TYR A 9 2.72 3.68 -19.03
N LYS A 10 3.23 2.84 -19.94
CA LYS A 10 2.83 2.83 -21.35
C LYS A 10 2.02 1.58 -21.63
N LEU A 11 0.82 1.74 -22.18
CA LEU A 11 -0.06 0.64 -22.57
C LEU A 11 -0.54 0.89 -24.00
N ALA A 12 -0.39 -0.10 -24.89
CA ALA A 12 -0.77 0.02 -26.30
C ALA A 12 -0.21 1.25 -27.05
N GLY A 13 0.91 1.80 -26.61
CA GLY A 13 1.52 2.99 -27.22
C GLY A 13 1.18 4.31 -26.51
N GLU A 14 0.15 4.33 -25.66
CA GLU A 14 -0.31 5.51 -24.93
C GLU A 14 0.25 5.55 -23.50
N TYR A 15 0.54 6.75 -23.01
CA TYR A 15 0.92 6.94 -21.61
C TYR A 15 -0.33 7.01 -20.73
N HIS A 16 -0.23 6.41 -19.55
CA HIS A 16 -1.23 6.47 -18.50
C HIS A 16 -0.57 6.80 -17.18
N GLU A 17 -1.32 7.45 -16.29
CA GLU A 17 -0.90 7.71 -14.92
C GLU A 17 -1.95 7.21 -13.92
N ILE A 18 -1.49 6.48 -12.91
CA ILE A 18 -2.25 6.09 -11.73
C ILE A 18 -1.55 6.65 -10.50
N ASN A 19 -2.31 7.37 -9.67
CA ASN A 19 -1.87 7.82 -8.36
C ASN A 19 -2.59 7.02 -7.28
N SER A 20 -1.83 6.46 -6.34
CA SER A 20 -2.35 5.72 -5.18
C SER A 20 -1.99 6.49 -3.92
N THR A 21 -3.01 6.92 -3.16
CA THR A 21 -2.85 7.73 -1.95
C THR A 21 -3.36 7.00 -0.73
N MET A 22 -2.62 7.07 0.38
CA MET A 22 -3.11 6.68 1.70
C MET A 22 -2.91 7.84 2.66
N VAL A 23 -3.97 8.16 3.41
CA VAL A 23 -3.94 9.17 4.46
C VAL A 23 -4.42 8.51 5.75
N SER A 24 -3.59 8.59 6.79
CA SER A 24 -3.92 8.11 8.13
C SER A 24 -3.67 9.23 9.14
N ILE A 25 -4.69 9.57 9.92
CA ILE A 25 -4.66 10.57 10.99
C ILE A 25 -4.61 9.81 12.32
N GLY A 26 -3.76 10.25 13.25
CA GLY A 26 -3.69 9.67 14.59
C GLY A 26 -4.93 10.04 15.38
N GLU A 27 -5.37 9.16 16.27
CA GLU A 27 -6.54 9.40 17.11
C GLU A 27 -6.17 10.25 18.33
N ASP A 28 -5.03 9.94 18.95
CA ASP A 28 -4.48 10.63 20.11
C ASP A 28 -2.95 10.45 20.19
N ASP A 29 -2.34 10.92 21.28
CA ASP A 29 -0.89 10.86 21.52
C ASP A 29 -0.35 9.43 21.70
N THR A 30 -1.22 8.46 21.97
CA THR A 30 -0.90 7.03 22.10
C THR A 30 -1.14 6.29 20.77
N HIS A 31 -2.32 6.47 20.18
CA HIS A 31 -2.77 5.87 18.93
C HIS A 31 -2.47 6.78 17.74
N THR A 32 -1.19 7.11 17.59
CA THR A 32 -0.70 7.92 16.47
C THR A 32 -0.91 7.22 15.12
N ALA A 33 -0.93 7.99 14.03
CA ALA A 33 -0.95 7.43 12.68
C ALA A 33 0.25 6.50 12.41
N MET A 34 1.42 6.80 13.00
CA MET A 34 2.63 5.99 12.83
C MET A 34 2.51 4.65 13.55
N SER A 35 2.10 4.64 14.82
CA SER A 35 1.96 3.41 15.61
C SER A 35 0.96 2.46 14.97
N ARG A 36 -0.17 2.98 14.46
CA ARG A 36 -1.16 2.20 13.70
C ARG A 36 -0.58 1.62 12.41
N THR A 37 0.02 2.46 11.56
CA THR A 37 0.51 2.02 10.23
C THR A 37 1.75 1.12 10.27
N VAL A 38 2.44 1.01 11.40
CA VAL A 38 3.55 0.07 11.62
C VAL A 38 3.11 -1.18 12.38
N GLY A 39 2.37 -0.99 13.48
CA GLY A 39 2.01 -2.07 14.39
C GLY A 39 0.93 -2.99 13.84
N LEU A 40 -0.12 -2.44 13.20
CA LEU A 40 -1.22 -3.24 12.68
C LEU A 40 -0.78 -4.25 11.61
N PRO A 41 0.00 -3.87 10.57
CA PRO A 41 0.48 -4.85 9.61
C PRO A 41 1.25 -6.02 10.26
N ALA A 42 2.08 -5.74 11.27
CA ALA A 42 2.84 -6.76 11.98
C ALA A 42 1.94 -7.69 12.80
N ALA A 43 0.97 -7.13 13.54
CA ALA A 43 0.00 -7.90 14.32
C ALA A 43 -0.89 -8.78 13.43
N ILE A 44 -1.39 -8.23 12.33
CA ILE A 44 -2.21 -8.94 11.33
C ILE A 44 -1.42 -10.10 10.72
N CYS A 45 -0.17 -9.86 10.29
CA CYS A 45 0.70 -10.93 9.80
C CYS A 45 0.89 -12.05 10.84
N GLY A 46 1.16 -11.69 12.10
CA GLY A 46 1.30 -12.64 13.19
C GLY A 46 0.04 -13.49 13.39
N LYS A 47 -1.13 -12.84 13.42
CA LYS A 47 -2.44 -13.51 13.52
C LYS A 47 -2.67 -14.49 12.34
N MET A 48 -2.36 -14.07 11.12
CA MET A 48 -2.55 -14.88 9.91
C MET A 48 -1.61 -16.09 9.84
N ILE A 49 -0.38 -15.95 10.31
CA ILE A 49 0.57 -17.08 10.43
C ILE A 49 0.06 -18.10 11.46
N LEU A 50 -0.38 -17.63 12.62
CA LEU A 50 -0.91 -18.50 13.69
C LEU A 50 -2.18 -19.24 13.26
N ASN A 51 -3.02 -18.60 12.45
CA ASN A 51 -4.25 -19.19 11.92
C ASN A 51 -4.04 -20.01 10.65
N GLY A 52 -2.81 -20.14 10.15
CA GLY A 52 -2.50 -20.91 8.94
C GLY A 52 -2.96 -20.28 7.63
N VAL A 53 -3.36 -19.00 7.63
CA VAL A 53 -3.71 -18.25 6.41
C VAL A 53 -2.46 -17.94 5.58
N ILE A 54 -1.36 -17.57 6.26
CA ILE A 54 -0.03 -17.43 5.65
C ILE A 54 0.81 -18.62 6.10
N ASP A 55 1.06 -19.56 5.19
CA ASP A 55 1.76 -20.82 5.47
C ASP A 55 3.19 -20.88 4.92
N LEU A 56 3.59 -19.88 4.13
CA LEU A 56 4.89 -19.75 3.49
C LEU A 56 6.06 -19.92 4.49
N LYS A 57 7.06 -20.71 4.11
CA LYS A 57 8.22 -21.03 4.96
C LYS A 57 9.45 -20.20 4.62
N GLY A 58 10.39 -20.13 5.56
CA GLY A 58 11.65 -19.39 5.41
C GLY A 58 11.49 -17.88 5.64
N VAL A 59 12.54 -17.12 5.31
CA VAL A 59 12.56 -15.67 5.46
C VAL A 59 11.82 -15.04 4.28
N GLN A 60 10.65 -14.47 4.54
CA GLN A 60 9.77 -13.91 3.51
C GLN A 60 9.66 -12.38 3.65
N ARG A 61 9.55 -11.71 2.50
CA ARG A 61 9.14 -10.30 2.40
C ARG A 61 7.66 -10.23 1.97
N PRO A 62 6.92 -9.16 2.33
CA PRO A 62 5.50 -9.01 1.99
C PRO A 62 5.30 -8.56 0.52
N ILE A 63 5.92 -9.26 -0.42
CA ILE A 63 5.82 -9.01 -1.88
C ILE A 63 5.03 -10.09 -2.60
N LYS A 64 4.64 -11.16 -1.89
CA LYS A 64 3.82 -12.25 -2.41
C LYS A 64 2.35 -11.95 -2.18
N GLU A 65 1.52 -12.24 -3.17
CA GLU A 65 0.06 -12.03 -3.10
C GLU A 65 -0.59 -12.72 -1.91
N ALA A 66 -0.16 -13.95 -1.61
CA ALA A 66 -0.60 -14.71 -0.44
C ALA A 66 -0.32 -14.01 0.91
N ILE A 67 0.56 -13.00 0.94
CA ILE A 67 0.84 -12.15 2.11
C ILE A 67 0.11 -10.82 1.98
N TYR A 68 0.39 -10.04 0.93
CA TYR A 68 -0.09 -8.65 0.90
C TYR A 68 -1.60 -8.56 0.71
N THR A 69 -2.24 -9.45 -0.04
CA THR A 69 -3.68 -9.38 -0.30
C THR A 69 -4.50 -9.52 0.99
N PRO A 70 -4.34 -10.59 1.80
CA PRO A 70 -5.11 -10.71 3.03
C PRO A 70 -4.76 -9.63 4.05
N VAL A 71 -3.47 -9.24 4.16
CA VAL A 71 -3.03 -8.19 5.09
C VAL A 71 -3.64 -6.83 4.72
N LEU A 72 -3.63 -6.46 3.44
CA LEU A 72 -4.23 -5.20 2.97
C LEU A 72 -5.74 -5.20 3.18
N ASN A 73 -6.43 -6.31 2.87
CA ASN A 73 -7.88 -6.42 3.09
C ASN A 73 -8.26 -6.18 4.55
N GLU A 74 -7.54 -6.78 5.50
CA GLU A 74 -7.81 -6.57 6.92
C GLU A 74 -7.42 -5.16 7.39
N LEU A 75 -6.35 -4.56 6.86
CA LEU A 75 -5.98 -3.18 7.15
C LEU A 75 -7.07 -2.17 6.77
N GLU A 76 -7.87 -2.46 5.73
CA GLU A 76 -9.00 -1.60 5.35
C GLU A 76 -10.08 -1.54 6.44
N GLU A 77 -10.29 -2.61 7.21
CA GLU A 77 -11.22 -2.64 8.36
C GLU A 77 -10.78 -1.67 9.46
N TYR A 78 -9.48 -1.39 9.56
CA TYR A 78 -8.89 -0.40 10.45
C TYR A 78 -8.78 0.99 9.81
N GLY A 79 -9.38 1.22 8.65
CA GLY A 79 -9.36 2.48 7.92
C GLY A 79 -8.03 2.80 7.23
N ILE A 80 -7.09 1.85 7.17
CA ILE A 80 -5.82 2.01 6.45
C ILE A 80 -6.00 1.44 5.05
N LYS A 81 -6.35 2.31 4.10
CA LYS A 81 -6.57 1.93 2.70
C LYS A 81 -5.94 2.91 1.73
N PHE A 82 -5.63 2.40 0.54
CA PHE A 82 -5.17 3.21 -0.57
C PHE A 82 -6.35 3.58 -1.47
N THR A 83 -6.36 4.81 -1.96
CA THR A 83 -7.32 5.30 -2.95
C THR A 83 -6.59 5.53 -4.26
N GLU A 84 -7.04 4.89 -5.32
CA GLU A 84 -6.44 5.02 -6.65
C GLU A 84 -7.20 6.02 -7.52
N LYS A 85 -6.45 6.88 -8.22
CA LYS A 85 -6.97 7.83 -9.19
C LYS A 85 -6.20 7.73 -10.49
N LYS A 86 -6.92 7.42 -11.57
CA LYS A 86 -6.41 7.51 -12.95
C LYS A 86 -6.45 8.97 -13.40
N LEU A 87 -5.35 9.44 -13.99
CA LEU A 87 -5.27 10.76 -14.62
C LEU A 87 -5.45 10.62 -16.13
N LYS A 88 -6.23 11.53 -16.71
CA LYS A 88 -6.44 11.59 -18.17
C LYS A 88 -5.20 12.04 -18.92
N GLU A 89 -4.44 12.96 -18.33
CA GLU A 89 -3.22 13.52 -18.87
C GLU A 89 -2.07 13.14 -17.93
N PRO A 90 -1.22 12.16 -18.31
CA PRO A 90 -0.05 11.77 -17.53
C PRO A 90 0.97 12.90 -17.47
N VAL A 91 1.49 13.17 -16.28
CA VAL A 91 2.58 14.12 -16.10
C VAL A 91 3.91 13.38 -16.22
N LEU A 92 4.58 13.56 -17.36
CA LEU A 92 5.92 13.05 -17.66
C LEU A 92 6.96 14.05 -17.13
N TYR A 93 7.92 13.58 -16.34
CA TYR A 93 8.97 14.45 -15.75
C TYR A 93 10.23 14.56 -16.62
N ASN A 94 10.31 13.86 -17.77
CA ASN A 94 11.49 13.84 -18.65
C ASN A 94 11.19 14.25 -20.10
N GLU A 95 10.78 15.50 -20.33
CA GLU A 95 10.83 16.13 -21.67
C GLU A 95 11.63 17.45 -21.64
N GLY A 96 12.86 17.39 -21.12
CA GLY A 96 13.81 18.49 -21.18
C GLY A 96 15.12 18.16 -20.46
N VAL A 97 16.23 18.23 -21.18
CA VAL A 97 17.64 17.99 -20.77
C VAL A 97 18.13 16.54 -20.88
N VAL A 98 18.50 16.16 -22.10
CA VAL A 98 19.85 15.63 -22.43
C VAL A 98 20.35 16.43 -23.62
#